data_AF-A0A8D0PJ03-F1
#
_entry.id   AF-A0A8D0PJ03-F1
#
_cell.length_a   1.000
_cell.length_b   1.000
_cell.length_c   1.000
_cell.angle_alpha   90.00
_cell.angle_beta   90.00
_cell.angle_gamma   90.00
#
_symmetry.space_group_name_H-M   'P 1'
#
loop_
_entity.id
_entity.type
_entity.pdbx_description
1 polymer ?
#
loop_
_entity_poly.entity_id
_entity_poly.type
_entity_poly.pdbx_seq_one_letter_code
_entity_poly.pdbx_strand_id
1 'polypeptide(L)'
;MEPVQDTYRPPLEYVKGVPLIKYFAEALGPLESFQAWPDDVLISTYPKSGTTWVSEILDLIYQGGDLQKCQRAPIFVRVPFLEFKIPRCPTGFELLKDTPAPRLLKTHLPLTLLPQTLLDQKVKVVYVARNAKDVAVSYYHFYRMAKVHPNPGTWDSFLEDFMAGEVSYGSWYQHVQEWWELRHTHPVLYLFYEDMKEVSSPASGSCHDTRREAETWWRRAKALPACPPPDQSWIPCAGLSAPSPAPHFSPSTESATRAGPRSCLPPLLQLRKRTVPPLTSKEPAICTQGSRVEGKKRAKEHSVRSPS
;
A
#
# COMPACT_ATOMS: atom_id res chain seq x y z
N MET A 1 33.58 26.18 8.91
CA MET A 1 32.24 25.88 8.34
C MET A 1 31.53 25.08 9.42
N GLU A 2 30.73 25.74 10.25
CA GLU A 2 29.98 25.08 11.33
C GLU A 2 29.10 23.98 10.70
N PRO A 3 29.09 22.75 11.21
CA PRO A 3 28.15 21.74 10.76
C PRO A 3 26.76 22.24 11.15
N VAL A 4 25.96 22.64 10.16
CA VAL A 4 24.54 22.90 10.38
C VAL A 4 23.93 21.57 10.82
N GLN A 5 23.81 21.38 12.13
CA GLN A 5 23.00 20.33 12.73
C GLN A 5 21.55 20.69 12.42
N ASP A 6 21.09 20.29 11.25
CA ASP A 6 19.69 20.43 10.88
C ASP A 6 18.88 19.43 11.72
N THR A 7 18.58 19.87 12.94
CA THR A 7 17.81 19.15 13.98
C THR A 7 16.31 19.39 13.82
N TYR A 8 15.92 20.21 12.84
CA TYR A 8 14.53 20.59 12.62
C TYR A 8 13.74 19.43 12.03
N ARG A 9 12.73 18.96 12.77
CA ARG A 9 11.76 17.97 12.34
C ARG A 9 10.40 18.64 12.20
N PRO A 10 9.94 18.96 10.97
CA PRO A 10 8.67 19.66 10.79
C PRO A 10 7.49 18.80 11.26
N PRO A 11 6.39 19.44 11.72
CA PRO A 11 5.13 18.74 11.93
C PRO A 11 4.56 18.21 10.60
N LEU A 12 3.61 17.28 10.69
CA LEU A 12 2.85 16.81 9.53
C LEU A 12 1.87 17.90 9.07
N GLU A 13 1.59 17.91 7.77
CA GLU A 13 0.58 18.77 7.15
C GLU A 13 -0.59 17.92 6.65
N TYR A 14 -1.82 18.37 6.90
CA TYR A 14 -3.03 17.64 6.52
C TYR A 14 -3.49 18.05 5.12
N VAL A 15 -3.61 17.08 4.23
CA VAL A 15 -4.18 17.28 2.89
C VAL A 15 -5.38 16.36 2.72
N LYS A 16 -6.57 16.93 2.50
CA LYS A 16 -7.85 16.20 2.42
C LYS A 16 -8.05 15.19 3.58
N GLY A 17 -7.64 15.58 4.79
CA GLY A 17 -7.74 14.76 6.00
C GLY A 17 -6.60 13.75 6.21
N VAL A 18 -5.63 13.67 5.31
CA VAL A 18 -4.47 12.76 5.43
C VAL A 18 -3.26 13.53 5.95
N PRO A 19 -2.65 13.12 7.08
CA PRO A 19 -1.41 13.72 7.55
C PRO A 19 -0.22 13.27 6.69
N LEU A 20 0.51 14.22 6.12
CA LEU A 20 1.67 13.98 5.27
C LEU A 20 2.90 14.72 5.79
N ILE A 21 4.08 14.22 5.43
CA ILE A 21 5.31 15.01 5.57
C ILE A 21 5.11 16.32 4.79
N LYS A 22 5.40 17.47 5.42
CA LYS A 22 5.27 18.80 4.83
C LYS A 22 5.70 18.88 3.36
N TYR A 23 6.92 18.45 3.07
CA TYR A 23 7.45 18.52 1.72
C TYR A 23 6.68 17.63 0.73
N PHE A 24 6.14 16.50 1.18
CA PHE A 24 5.34 15.62 0.32
C PHE A 24 3.96 16.23 0.05
N ALA A 25 3.37 16.92 1.02
CA ALA A 25 2.15 17.71 0.80
C ALA A 25 2.38 18.79 -0.28
N GLU A 26 3.51 19.50 -0.22
CA GLU A 26 3.90 20.48 -1.25
C GLU A 26 4.15 19.82 -2.63
N ALA A 27 4.53 18.55 -2.66
CA ALA A 27 4.78 17.81 -3.90
C ALA A 27 3.48 17.40 -4.63
N LEU A 28 2.35 17.41 -3.93
CA LEU A 28 1.06 17.02 -4.52
C LEU A 28 0.61 18.00 -5.61
N GLY A 29 0.87 19.30 -5.47
CA GLY A 29 0.51 20.29 -6.50
C GLY A 29 1.15 19.98 -7.87
N PRO A 30 2.48 19.86 -7.96
CA PRO A 30 3.14 19.39 -9.19
C PRO A 30 2.65 18.01 -9.66
N LEU A 31 2.35 17.10 -8.74
CA LEU A 31 1.87 15.76 -9.06
C LEU A 31 0.48 15.75 -9.71
N GLU A 32 -0.33 16.80 -9.59
CA GLU A 32 -1.60 16.93 -10.34
C GLU A 32 -1.38 16.94 -11.86
N SER A 33 -0.22 17.42 -12.32
CA SER A 33 0.16 17.43 -13.75
C SER A 33 0.75 16.11 -14.24
N PHE A 34 0.88 15.11 -13.35
CA PHE A 34 1.38 13.79 -13.72
C PHE A 34 0.46 13.11 -14.73
N GLN A 35 1.08 12.46 -15.71
CA GLN A 35 0.40 11.62 -16.69
C GLN A 35 0.93 10.19 -16.57
N ALA A 36 0.04 9.29 -16.18
CA ALA A 36 0.33 7.87 -16.19
C ALA A 36 0.37 7.35 -17.63
N TRP A 37 1.23 6.37 -17.87
CA TRP A 37 1.29 5.64 -19.13
C TRP A 37 0.63 4.27 -18.97
N PRO A 38 -0.02 3.73 -20.02
CA PRO A 38 -0.72 2.44 -19.94
C PRO A 38 0.17 1.25 -19.52
N ASP A 39 1.48 1.35 -19.75
CA ASP A 39 2.49 0.32 -19.44
C ASP A 39 3.26 0.59 -18.14
N ASP A 40 2.88 1.62 -17.38
CA ASP A 40 3.38 1.82 -16.03
C ASP A 40 2.98 0.64 -15.11
N VAL A 41 3.79 0.42 -14.09
CA VAL A 41 3.43 -0.42 -12.95
C VAL A 41 3.61 0.36 -11.66
N LEU A 42 2.53 0.46 -10.90
CA LEU A 42 2.50 1.15 -9.63
C LEU A 42 2.74 0.18 -8.47
N ILE A 43 3.79 0.43 -7.70
CA ILE A 43 4.04 -0.20 -6.41
C ILE A 43 3.40 0.68 -5.35
N SER A 44 2.34 0.18 -4.74
CA SER A 44 1.65 0.88 -3.65
C SER A 44 1.74 0.08 -2.37
N THR A 45 2.03 0.74 -1.26
CA THR A 45 2.07 0.11 0.06
C THR A 45 1.77 1.14 1.12
N TYR A 46 1.14 0.76 2.24
CA TYR A 46 1.32 1.53 3.46
C TYR A 46 2.82 1.52 3.86
N PRO A 47 3.39 2.62 4.39
CA PRO A 47 4.79 2.67 4.78
C PRO A 47 5.24 1.45 5.59
N LYS A 48 6.46 0.97 5.31
CA LYS A 48 7.12 -0.14 6.03
C LYS A 48 6.53 -1.54 5.79
N SER A 49 5.70 -1.70 4.76
CA SER A 49 5.09 -2.98 4.40
C SER A 49 5.89 -3.83 3.40
N GLY A 50 7.12 -3.45 3.05
CA GLY A 50 7.97 -4.20 2.11
C GLY A 50 8.19 -3.54 0.75
N THR A 51 7.96 -2.24 0.64
CA THR A 51 8.08 -1.46 -0.60
C THR A 51 9.42 -1.66 -1.30
N THR A 52 10.54 -1.45 -0.60
CA THR A 52 11.88 -1.63 -1.18
C THR A 52 12.09 -3.06 -1.67
N TRP A 53 11.56 -4.05 -0.96
CA TRP A 53 11.72 -5.45 -1.32
C TRP A 53 11.01 -5.77 -2.64
N VAL A 54 9.74 -5.37 -2.78
CA VAL A 54 9.00 -5.58 -4.04
C VAL A 54 9.54 -4.71 -5.18
N SER A 55 10.06 -3.50 -4.88
CA SER A 55 10.75 -2.66 -5.87
C SER A 55 11.98 -3.36 -6.45
N GLU A 56 12.81 -3.98 -5.62
CA GLU A 56 13.97 -4.75 -6.10
C GLU A 56 13.56 -5.99 -6.89
N ILE A 57 12.53 -6.73 -6.43
CA ILE A 57 12.02 -7.90 -7.16
C ILE A 57 11.54 -7.50 -8.56
N LEU A 58 10.75 -6.42 -8.67
CA LEU A 58 10.22 -5.97 -9.95
C LEU A 58 11.32 -5.44 -10.87
N ASP A 59 12.29 -4.68 -10.35
CA ASP A 59 13.41 -4.24 -11.18
C ASP A 59 14.27 -5.43 -11.67
N LEU A 60 14.55 -6.41 -10.80
CA LEU A 60 15.24 -7.64 -11.21
C LEU A 60 14.51 -8.36 -12.33
N ILE A 61 13.18 -8.44 -12.26
CA ILE A 61 12.35 -9.02 -13.32
C ILE A 61 12.45 -8.21 -14.61
N TYR A 62 12.40 -6.87 -14.54
CA TYR A 62 12.51 -5.98 -15.71
C TYR A 62 13.89 -6.07 -16.37
N GLN A 63 14.94 -6.30 -15.59
CA GLN A 63 16.30 -6.49 -16.10
C GLN A 63 16.59 -7.95 -16.52
N GLY A 64 15.61 -8.85 -16.49
CA GLY A 64 15.79 -10.25 -16.88
C GLY A 64 16.64 -11.08 -15.91
N GLY A 65 16.73 -10.66 -14.65
CA GLY A 65 17.55 -11.27 -13.61
C GLY A 65 19.01 -10.82 -13.60
N ASP A 66 19.35 -9.77 -14.37
CA ASP A 66 20.71 -9.23 -14.45
C ASP A 66 21.02 -8.30 -13.26
N LEU A 67 21.88 -8.78 -12.35
CA LEU A 67 22.28 -8.04 -11.16
C LEU A 67 23.09 -6.78 -11.47
N GLN A 68 23.89 -6.77 -12.54
CA GLN A 68 24.70 -5.59 -12.90
C GLN A 68 23.79 -4.44 -13.34
N LYS A 69 22.74 -4.76 -14.13
CA LYS A 69 21.73 -3.76 -14.52
C LYS A 69 20.94 -3.24 -13.33
N CYS A 70 20.66 -4.05 -12.31
CA CYS A 70 20.00 -3.58 -11.07
C CYS A 70 20.90 -2.69 -10.22
N GLN A 71 22.23 -2.76 -10.37
CA GLN A 71 23.19 -1.90 -9.67
C GLN A 71 23.43 -0.55 -10.38
N ARG A 72 22.74 -0.25 -11.49
CA ARG A 72 22.89 1.00 -12.27
C ARG A 72 22.66 2.29 -11.46
N ALA A 73 21.83 2.22 -10.41
CA ALA A 73 21.55 3.34 -9.52
C ALA A 73 20.88 2.84 -8.21
N PRO A 74 20.82 3.67 -7.15
CA PRO A 74 20.01 3.38 -5.97
C PRO A 74 18.53 3.14 -6.30
N ILE A 75 17.85 2.34 -5.49
CA ILE A 75 16.45 1.92 -5.75
C ILE A 75 15.48 3.10 -5.92
N PHE A 76 15.69 4.20 -5.19
CA PHE A 76 14.83 5.39 -5.26
C PHE A 76 14.99 6.19 -6.55
N VAL A 77 16.08 5.96 -7.29
CA VAL A 77 16.30 6.51 -8.64
C VAL A 77 15.71 5.55 -9.68
N ARG A 78 15.89 4.24 -9.52
CA ARG A 78 15.37 3.22 -10.44
C ARG A 78 13.84 3.10 -10.40
N VAL A 79 13.24 3.33 -9.24
CA VAL A 79 11.81 3.28 -8.98
C VAL A 79 11.41 4.62 -8.33
N PRO A 80 11.13 5.66 -9.14
CA PRO A 80 10.80 6.98 -8.63
C PRO A 80 9.62 6.95 -7.66
N PHE A 81 9.75 7.68 -6.55
CA PHE A 81 8.73 7.79 -5.52
C PHE A 81 7.87 9.04 -5.78
N LEU A 82 6.65 8.85 -6.27
CA LEU A 82 5.85 9.90 -6.92
C LEU A 82 5.72 11.20 -6.10
N GLU A 83 5.30 11.10 -4.85
CA GLU A 83 5.11 12.24 -3.95
C GLU A 83 6.38 12.68 -3.20
N PHE A 84 7.55 12.15 -3.57
CA PHE A 84 8.79 12.46 -2.88
C PHE A 84 9.27 13.88 -3.19
N LYS A 85 9.49 14.65 -2.13
CA LYS A 85 10.20 15.92 -2.17
C LYS A 85 10.90 16.12 -0.85
N ILE A 86 12.17 16.48 -0.89
CA ILE A 86 12.93 17.01 0.24
C ILE A 86 13.85 18.11 -0.28
N PRO A 87 14.20 19.12 0.54
CA PRO A 87 15.12 20.15 0.12
C PRO A 87 16.45 19.57 -0.39
N ARG A 88 16.97 20.11 -1.49
CA ARG A 88 18.29 19.76 -2.07
C ARG A 88 18.41 18.33 -2.62
N CYS A 89 17.29 17.64 -2.86
CA CYS A 89 17.29 16.39 -3.61
C CYS A 89 16.29 16.47 -4.77
N PRO A 90 16.54 15.75 -5.88
CA PRO A 90 15.56 15.62 -6.95
C PRO A 90 14.24 15.09 -6.41
N THR A 91 13.14 15.72 -6.83
CA THR A 91 11.79 15.25 -6.52
C THR A 91 11.49 13.97 -7.29
N GLY A 92 10.51 13.19 -6.80
CA GLY A 92 10.01 12.03 -7.54
C GLY A 92 9.55 12.38 -8.94
N PHE A 93 8.89 13.53 -9.08
CA PHE A 93 8.38 14.03 -10.34
C PHE A 93 9.50 14.44 -11.32
N GLU A 94 10.61 15.01 -10.82
CA GLU A 94 11.79 15.29 -11.65
C GLU A 94 12.46 14.01 -12.13
N LEU A 95 12.69 13.04 -11.23
CA LEU A 95 13.26 11.73 -11.59
C LEU A 95 12.41 10.99 -12.62
N LEU A 96 11.10 11.16 -12.55
CA LEU A 96 10.15 10.51 -13.45
C LEU A 96 10.28 10.95 -14.91
N LYS A 97 10.73 12.20 -15.16
CA LYS A 97 10.91 12.73 -16.52
C LYS A 97 11.99 11.98 -17.30
N ASP A 98 13.02 11.53 -16.59
CA ASP A 98 14.16 10.83 -17.17
C ASP A 98 14.03 9.29 -17.06
N THR A 99 12.90 8.78 -16.56
CA THR A 99 12.68 7.35 -16.37
C THR A 99 12.08 6.73 -17.65
N PRO A 100 12.81 5.85 -18.36
CA PRO A 100 12.31 5.25 -19.60
C PRO A 100 11.19 4.24 -19.34
N ALA A 101 10.30 4.09 -20.33
CA ALA A 101 9.30 3.02 -20.34
C ALA A 101 9.95 1.62 -20.47
N PRO A 102 9.33 0.56 -19.92
CA PRO A 102 8.19 0.59 -18.99
C PRO A 102 8.63 1.06 -17.59
N ARG A 103 7.86 1.96 -16.96
CA ARG A 103 8.26 2.59 -15.67
C ARG A 103 7.75 1.79 -14.48
N LEU A 104 8.60 1.65 -13.47
CA LEU A 104 8.22 1.20 -12.13
C LEU A 104 8.06 2.43 -11.25
N LEU A 105 6.85 2.63 -10.70
CA LEU A 105 6.51 3.77 -9.87
C LEU A 105 6.29 3.33 -8.43
N LYS A 106 6.65 4.16 -7.45
CA LYS A 106 6.36 3.90 -6.04
C LYS A 106 5.42 4.98 -5.49
N THR A 107 4.50 4.59 -4.62
CA THR A 107 3.73 5.53 -3.79
C THR A 107 3.32 4.93 -2.43
N HIS A 108 3.03 5.82 -1.48
CA HIS A 108 2.36 5.53 -0.21
C HIS A 108 1.04 6.30 -0.06
N LEU A 109 0.59 6.98 -1.12
CA LEU A 109 -0.62 7.77 -1.07
C LEU A 109 -1.86 6.88 -0.86
N PRO A 110 -2.77 7.27 0.04
CA PRO A 110 -4.10 6.70 0.06
C PRO A 110 -4.86 7.08 -1.21
N LEU A 111 -5.93 6.33 -1.52
CA LEU A 111 -6.69 6.50 -2.77
C LEU A 111 -7.24 7.93 -2.94
N THR A 112 -7.61 8.60 -1.84
CA THR A 112 -8.09 10.01 -1.85
C THR A 112 -7.07 11.01 -2.41
N LEU A 113 -5.78 10.69 -2.35
CA LEU A 113 -4.70 11.53 -2.83
C LEU A 113 -4.00 10.97 -4.07
N LEU A 114 -4.38 9.78 -4.53
CA LEU A 114 -3.75 9.13 -5.67
C LEU A 114 -4.09 9.90 -6.96
N PRO A 115 -3.10 10.17 -7.85
CA PRO A 115 -3.37 10.81 -9.13
C PRO A 115 -4.38 10.00 -9.97
N GLN A 116 -5.49 10.64 -10.33
CA GLN A 116 -6.63 9.99 -11.00
C GLN A 116 -6.22 9.31 -12.32
N THR A 117 -5.24 9.86 -13.04
CA THR A 117 -4.69 9.29 -14.27
C THR A 117 -4.22 7.84 -14.12
N LEU A 118 -3.74 7.41 -12.95
CA LEU A 118 -3.34 6.01 -12.69
C LEU A 118 -4.53 5.06 -12.74
N LEU A 119 -5.68 5.53 -12.24
CA LEU A 119 -6.93 4.78 -12.24
C LEU A 119 -7.57 4.76 -13.63
N ASP A 120 -7.58 5.92 -14.30
CA ASP A 120 -8.17 6.10 -15.63
C ASP A 120 -7.43 5.27 -16.69
N GLN A 121 -6.10 5.27 -16.64
CA GLN A 121 -5.24 4.50 -17.56
C GLN A 121 -5.16 2.99 -17.24
N LYS A 122 -5.87 2.53 -16.20
CA LYS A 122 -5.85 1.13 -15.76
C LYS A 122 -4.43 0.60 -15.51
N VAL A 123 -3.56 1.44 -14.96
CA VAL A 123 -2.19 1.08 -14.57
C VAL A 123 -2.22 -0.11 -13.64
N LYS A 124 -1.36 -1.10 -13.91
CA LYS A 124 -1.24 -2.29 -13.07
C LYS A 124 -0.67 -1.92 -11.71
N VAL A 125 -1.29 -2.42 -10.66
CA VAL A 125 -0.87 -2.15 -9.29
C VAL A 125 -0.31 -3.42 -8.66
N VAL A 126 0.86 -3.31 -8.03
CA VAL A 126 1.36 -4.29 -7.06
C VAL A 126 1.25 -3.68 -5.67
N TYR A 127 0.29 -4.16 -4.90
CA TYR A 127 0.07 -3.72 -3.52
C TYR A 127 0.69 -4.69 -2.53
N VAL A 128 1.42 -4.21 -1.51
CA VAL A 128 1.95 -5.06 -0.44
C VAL A 128 1.42 -4.59 0.92
N ALA A 129 0.69 -5.48 1.59
CA ALA A 129 0.28 -5.33 2.98
C ALA A 129 1.24 -6.07 3.92
N ARG A 130 1.28 -5.63 5.17
CA ARG A 130 2.00 -6.28 6.27
C ARG A 130 1.17 -6.17 7.54
N ASN A 131 1.29 -7.13 8.45
CA ASN A 131 0.59 -7.08 9.73
C ASN A 131 0.90 -5.77 10.50
N ALA A 132 -0.15 -5.16 11.06
CA ALA A 132 -0.07 -3.82 11.67
C ALA A 132 0.96 -3.72 12.81
N LYS A 133 1.12 -4.79 13.60
CA LYS A 133 2.02 -4.79 14.75
C LYS A 133 3.48 -4.61 14.31
N ASP A 134 3.91 -5.38 13.31
CA ASP A 134 5.24 -5.24 12.75
C ASP A 134 5.43 -3.92 12.00
N VAL A 135 4.37 -3.44 11.33
CA VAL A 135 4.39 -2.13 10.67
C VAL A 135 4.66 -1.04 11.70
N ALA A 136 3.91 -0.99 12.80
CA ALA A 136 4.08 0.01 13.85
C ALA A 136 5.51 0.03 14.40
N VAL A 137 6.07 -1.14 14.75
CA VAL A 137 7.45 -1.25 15.24
C VAL A 137 8.46 -0.76 14.20
N SER A 138 8.34 -1.23 12.96
CA SER A 138 9.23 -0.80 11.87
C SER A 138 9.12 0.70 11.59
N TYR A 139 7.92 1.27 11.73
CA TYR A 139 7.66 2.67 11.45
C TYR A 139 8.21 3.58 12.54
N TYR A 140 8.10 3.18 13.81
CA TYR A 140 8.73 3.88 14.93
C TYR A 140 10.24 4.05 14.72
N HIS A 141 10.94 2.95 14.39
CA HIS A 141 12.37 3.01 14.09
C HIS A 141 12.68 3.86 12.86
N PHE A 142 11.81 3.83 11.85
CA PHE A 142 11.97 4.65 10.66
C PHE A 142 11.84 6.15 10.95
N TYR A 143 10.87 6.56 11.76
CA TYR A 143 10.75 7.95 12.24
C TYR A 143 12.00 8.44 12.97
N ARG A 144 12.64 7.55 13.76
CA ARG A 144 13.88 7.89 14.49
C ARG A 144 15.04 8.17 13.54
N MET A 145 15.20 7.39 12.47
CA MET A 145 16.29 7.56 11.49
C MET A 145 16.01 8.66 10.47
N ALA A 146 14.80 8.72 9.90
CA ALA A 146 14.46 9.61 8.80
C ALA A 146 13.98 10.96 9.32
N LYS A 147 14.87 11.95 9.34
CA LYS A 147 14.67 13.27 9.96
C LYS A 147 13.58 14.13 9.32
N VAL A 148 13.06 13.73 8.16
CA VAL A 148 11.90 14.35 7.50
C VAL A 148 10.59 14.14 8.27
N HIS A 149 10.52 13.14 9.14
CA HIS A 149 9.38 12.89 10.01
C HIS A 149 9.49 13.74 11.28
N PRO A 150 8.35 14.10 11.90
CA PRO A 150 8.35 14.68 13.24
C PRO A 150 9.02 13.73 14.24
N ASN A 151 9.35 14.25 15.42
CA ASN A 151 9.91 13.42 16.48
C ASN A 151 8.88 12.37 16.92
N PRO A 152 9.17 11.06 16.86
CA PRO A 152 8.22 10.02 17.24
C PRO A 152 7.97 9.92 18.75
N GLY A 153 8.74 10.61 19.60
CA GLY A 153 8.62 10.48 21.05
C GLY A 153 8.96 9.07 21.55
N THR A 154 8.27 8.64 22.61
CA THR A 154 8.39 7.28 23.17
C THR A 154 7.65 6.28 22.29
N TRP A 155 7.97 4.99 22.45
CA TRP A 155 7.25 3.92 21.75
C TRP A 155 5.75 3.94 22.07
N ASP A 156 5.38 4.09 23.34
CA ASP A 156 3.99 4.09 23.79
C ASP A 156 3.18 5.22 23.15
N SER A 157 3.74 6.45 23.14
CA SER A 157 3.11 7.59 22.47
C SER A 157 2.94 7.34 20.98
N PHE A 158 3.99 6.86 20.31
CA PHE A 158 3.93 6.58 18.88
C PHE A 158 2.90 5.50 18.53
N LEU A 159 2.75 4.49 19.40
CA LEU A 159 1.77 3.43 19.19
C LEU A 159 0.34 3.96 19.27
N GLU A 160 0.04 4.87 20.21
CA GLU A 160 -1.25 5.56 20.28
C GLU A 160 -1.50 6.39 19.02
N ASP A 161 -0.53 7.20 18.59
CA ASP A 161 -0.63 7.99 17.35
C ASP A 161 -0.86 7.09 16.12
N PHE A 162 -0.18 5.94 16.05
CA PHE A 162 -0.35 4.96 14.99
C PHE A 162 -1.76 4.35 14.97
N MET A 163 -2.31 4.00 16.14
CA MET A 163 -3.66 3.46 16.25
C MET A 163 -4.73 4.50 15.90
N ALA A 164 -4.49 5.77 16.25
CA ALA A 164 -5.35 6.90 15.88
C ALA A 164 -5.22 7.32 14.41
N GLY A 165 -4.16 6.88 13.71
CA GLY A 165 -3.89 7.30 12.33
C GLY A 165 -3.29 8.70 12.22
N GLU A 166 -2.67 9.21 13.29
CA GLU A 166 -2.02 10.54 13.36
C GLU A 166 -0.54 10.49 12.95
N VAL A 167 -0.13 9.43 12.25
CA VAL A 167 1.19 9.27 11.65
C VAL A 167 1.15 9.58 10.15
N SER A 168 2.31 9.80 9.53
CA SER A 168 2.43 10.12 8.11
C SER A 168 1.74 9.05 7.27
N TYR A 169 1.01 9.50 6.24
CA TYR A 169 0.09 8.71 5.41
C TYR A 169 -1.19 8.22 6.08
N GLY A 170 -1.41 8.58 7.35
CA GLY A 170 -2.66 8.35 8.05
C GLY A 170 -2.84 6.92 8.57
N SER A 171 -4.10 6.51 8.63
CA SER A 171 -4.53 5.23 9.21
C SER A 171 -4.09 4.03 8.36
N TRP A 172 -3.30 3.14 8.98
CA TRP A 172 -2.96 1.85 8.39
C TRP A 172 -4.23 1.04 8.05
N TYR A 173 -5.23 1.05 8.94
CA TYR A 173 -6.47 0.29 8.78
C TYR A 173 -7.22 0.69 7.52
N GLN A 174 -7.40 1.99 7.33
CA GLN A 174 -8.06 2.53 6.14
C GLN A 174 -7.26 2.19 4.89
N HIS A 175 -5.94 2.44 4.90
CA HIS A 175 -5.08 2.26 3.75
C HIS A 175 -5.06 0.80 3.25
N VAL A 176 -4.93 -0.19 4.13
CA VAL A 176 -4.91 -1.59 3.68
C VAL A 176 -6.27 -2.06 3.15
N GLN A 177 -7.37 -1.51 3.66
CA GLN A 177 -8.73 -1.88 3.27
C GLN A 177 -9.17 -1.23 1.96
N GLU A 178 -8.93 0.07 1.77
CA GLU A 178 -9.35 0.75 0.54
C GLU A 178 -8.63 0.16 -0.69
N TRP A 179 -7.34 -0.13 -0.58
CA TRP A 179 -6.57 -0.79 -1.63
C TRP A 179 -6.97 -2.26 -1.82
N TRP A 180 -7.47 -2.91 -0.76
CA TRP A 180 -8.06 -4.23 -0.86
C TRP A 180 -9.33 -4.13 -1.70
N GLU A 181 -10.27 -3.25 -1.38
CA GLU A 181 -11.52 -3.08 -2.14
C GLU A 181 -11.26 -2.69 -3.60
N LEU A 182 -10.28 -1.84 -3.88
CA LEU A 182 -9.90 -1.43 -5.24
C LEU A 182 -9.55 -2.64 -6.14
N ARG A 183 -9.06 -3.75 -5.59
CA ARG A 183 -8.71 -4.96 -6.36
C ARG A 183 -9.90 -5.57 -7.10
N HIS A 184 -11.13 -5.24 -6.69
CA HIS A 184 -12.34 -5.71 -7.34
C HIS A 184 -12.69 -4.96 -8.63
N THR A 185 -12.20 -3.72 -8.79
CA THR A 185 -12.55 -2.82 -9.90
C THR A 185 -11.34 -2.35 -10.72
N HIS A 186 -10.13 -2.69 -10.27
CA HIS A 186 -8.86 -2.30 -10.87
C HIS A 186 -7.86 -3.46 -10.89
N PRO A 187 -6.94 -3.56 -11.86
CA PRO A 187 -5.91 -4.60 -11.92
C PRO A 187 -4.88 -4.47 -10.78
N VAL A 188 -5.22 -5.01 -9.60
CA VAL A 188 -4.37 -5.01 -8.41
C VAL A 188 -3.92 -6.42 -8.06
N LEU A 189 -2.61 -6.64 -8.04
CA LEU A 189 -2.00 -7.80 -7.39
C LEU A 189 -1.76 -7.46 -5.91
N TYR A 190 -2.57 -8.02 -5.02
CA TYR A 190 -2.50 -7.77 -3.58
C TYR A 190 -1.69 -8.84 -2.86
N LEU A 191 -0.60 -8.41 -2.22
CA LEU A 191 0.43 -9.26 -1.63
C LEU A 191 0.52 -9.06 -0.13
N PHE A 192 1.03 -10.06 0.58
CA PHE A 192 1.34 -9.98 2.00
C PHE A 192 2.84 -10.19 2.23
N TYR A 193 3.45 -9.29 3.00
CA TYR A 193 4.86 -9.35 3.38
C TYR A 193 5.21 -10.69 4.05
N GLU A 194 4.31 -11.23 4.86
CA GLU A 194 4.50 -12.49 5.56
C GLU A 194 4.62 -13.66 4.58
N ASP A 195 3.81 -13.68 3.53
CA ASP A 195 3.86 -14.71 2.49
C ASP A 195 5.19 -14.60 1.71
N MET A 196 5.63 -13.38 1.39
CA MET A 196 6.95 -13.15 0.77
C MET A 196 8.09 -13.67 1.66
N LYS A 197 7.99 -13.50 2.97
CA LYS A 197 8.97 -13.99 3.95
C LYS A 197 9.00 -15.51 4.03
N GLU A 198 7.85 -16.16 4.11
CA GLU A 198 7.73 -17.62 4.18
C GLU A 198 8.40 -18.29 2.97
N VAL A 199 8.16 -17.75 1.78
CA VAL A 199 8.77 -18.24 0.53
C VAL A 199 10.30 -18.06 0.51
N SER A 200 10.78 -16.90 0.99
CA SER A 200 12.21 -16.57 0.99
C SER A 200 13.05 -17.32 2.03
N SER A 201 12.41 -17.99 2.99
CA SER A 201 13.11 -18.69 4.07
C SER A 201 13.83 -19.94 3.55
N PRO A 202 15.12 -20.17 3.86
CA PRO A 202 15.87 -21.34 3.35
C PRO A 202 15.28 -22.69 3.77
N ALA A 203 14.37 -22.72 4.74
CA ALA A 203 13.60 -23.90 5.12
C ALA A 203 12.58 -24.36 4.04
N SER A 204 12.29 -23.54 3.02
CA SER A 204 11.44 -23.91 1.87
C SER A 204 12.16 -24.78 0.82
N GLY A 205 13.47 -25.01 0.97
CA GLY A 205 14.17 -26.10 0.29
C GLY A 205 14.62 -25.86 -1.16
N SER A 206 14.47 -24.68 -1.76
CA SER A 206 15.01 -24.44 -3.10
C SER A 206 15.19 -22.96 -3.46
N CYS A 207 16.45 -22.53 -3.65
CA CYS A 207 16.78 -21.22 -4.23
C CYS A 207 16.22 -21.04 -5.67
N HIS A 208 15.91 -22.14 -6.38
CA HIS A 208 15.25 -22.08 -7.69
C HIS A 208 13.76 -21.75 -7.62
N ASP A 209 13.14 -21.86 -6.45
CA ASP A 209 11.70 -21.71 -6.27
C ASP A 209 11.28 -20.23 -6.19
N THR A 210 12.07 -19.40 -5.50
CA THR A 210 11.79 -17.96 -5.33
C THR A 210 11.72 -17.21 -6.66
N ARG A 211 12.57 -17.54 -7.64
CA ARG A 211 12.50 -16.98 -9.00
C ARG A 211 11.24 -17.43 -9.73
N ARG A 212 10.90 -18.72 -9.69
CA ARG A 212 9.67 -19.24 -10.33
C ARG A 212 8.42 -18.65 -9.70
N GLU A 213 8.43 -18.45 -8.40
CA GLU A 213 7.34 -17.78 -7.71
C GLU A 213 7.27 -16.31 -8.08
N ALA A 214 8.37 -15.54 -8.02
CA ALA A 214 8.37 -14.16 -8.48
C ALA A 214 7.91 -14.03 -9.95
N GLU A 215 8.34 -14.96 -10.83
CA GLU A 215 7.85 -15.07 -12.20
C GLU A 215 6.37 -15.49 -12.27
N THR A 216 5.87 -16.29 -11.34
CA THR A 216 4.44 -16.67 -11.24
C THR A 216 3.59 -15.49 -10.77
N TRP A 217 4.08 -14.72 -9.80
CA TRP A 217 3.46 -13.49 -9.32
C TRP A 217 3.45 -12.45 -10.44
N TRP A 218 4.54 -12.38 -11.20
CA TRP A 218 4.64 -11.54 -12.39
C TRP A 218 3.78 -12.03 -13.56
N ARG A 219 3.68 -13.34 -13.80
CA ARG A 219 2.75 -13.91 -14.79
C ARG A 219 1.31 -13.61 -14.40
N ARG A 220 0.97 -13.69 -13.12
CA ARG A 220 -0.33 -13.25 -12.59
C ARG A 220 -0.54 -11.76 -12.81
N ALA A 221 0.44 -10.91 -12.52
CA ALA A 221 0.39 -9.47 -12.78
C ALA A 221 0.29 -9.14 -14.28
N LYS A 222 0.97 -9.89 -15.15
CA LYS A 222 0.86 -9.75 -16.61
C LYS A 222 -0.48 -10.25 -17.15
N ALA A 223 -1.00 -11.34 -16.56
CA ALA A 223 -2.27 -11.95 -16.91
C ALA A 223 -3.48 -11.21 -16.32
N LEU A 224 -3.26 -10.16 -15.51
CA LEU A 224 -4.31 -9.18 -15.25
C LEU A 224 -4.77 -8.65 -16.62
N PRO A 225 -6.06 -8.79 -16.96
CA PRO A 225 -6.55 -8.43 -18.27
C PRO A 225 -6.21 -6.96 -18.55
N ALA A 226 -5.55 -6.70 -19.67
CA ALA A 226 -5.61 -5.37 -20.26
C ALA A 226 -7.06 -5.18 -20.71
N CYS A 227 -7.77 -4.24 -20.09
CA CYS A 227 -9.11 -3.93 -20.57
C CYS A 227 -9.01 -3.31 -21.97
N PRO A 228 -9.96 -3.64 -22.88
CA PRO A 228 -10.02 -2.98 -24.17
C PRO A 228 -10.20 -1.46 -23.97
N PRO A 229 -9.73 -0.64 -24.92
CA PRO A 229 -9.94 0.80 -24.87
C PRO A 229 -11.44 1.11 -24.72
N PRO A 230 -11.81 2.24 -24.08
CA PRO A 230 -13.20 2.64 -23.97
C PRO A 230 -13.81 2.74 -25.37
N ASP A 231 -14.82 1.91 -25.61
CA ASP A 231 -15.62 1.95 -26.83
C ASP A 231 -16.25 3.35 -26.94
N GLN A 232 -15.90 4.08 -28.01
CA GLN A 232 -16.44 5.41 -28.32
C GLN A 232 -17.89 5.37 -28.84
N SER A 233 -18.64 4.29 -28.64
CA SER A 233 -20.04 4.19 -29.04
C SER A 233 -21.02 4.39 -27.87
N TRP A 234 -20.97 5.55 -27.21
CA TRP A 234 -22.15 6.06 -26.50
C TRP A 234 -22.95 6.97 -27.43
N ILE A 235 -23.83 6.36 -28.23
CA ILE A 235 -24.96 7.07 -28.86
C ILE A 235 -26.17 6.84 -27.94
N PRO A 236 -26.82 7.89 -27.41
CA PRO A 236 -28.02 7.72 -26.59
C PRO A 236 -29.22 7.44 -27.49
N CYS A 237 -29.65 6.18 -27.58
CA CYS A 237 -30.94 5.85 -28.19
C CYS A 237 -32.06 6.11 -27.17
N ALA A 238 -32.72 7.26 -27.34
CA ALA A 238 -34.04 7.51 -26.83
C ALA A 238 -35.06 6.55 -27.47
N GLY A 239 -35.93 5.98 -26.64
CA GLY A 239 -37.24 5.45 -26.99
C GLY A 239 -37.26 4.26 -27.95
N LEU A 240 -37.72 3.10 -27.47
CA LEU A 240 -38.76 2.30 -28.12
C LEU A 240 -39.24 1.20 -27.16
N SER A 241 -40.55 1.02 -27.23
CA SER A 241 -41.46 0.20 -26.43
C SER A 241 -41.15 -1.30 -26.38
N ALA A 242 -41.58 -1.93 -25.29
CA ALA A 242 -41.53 -3.37 -25.02
C ALA A 242 -42.33 -4.24 -26.01
N PRO A 243 -41.97 -5.53 -26.12
CA PRO A 243 -42.96 -6.59 -26.14
C PRO A 243 -42.68 -7.72 -25.11
N SER A 244 -43.76 -8.38 -24.72
CA SER A 244 -43.88 -9.48 -23.75
C SER A 244 -43.62 -10.87 -24.39
N PRO A 245 -43.82 -12.02 -23.71
CA PRO A 245 -42.78 -12.87 -23.15
C PRO A 245 -42.52 -14.19 -23.93
N ALA A 246 -41.37 -14.81 -23.66
CA ALA A 246 -40.94 -16.10 -24.21
C ALA A 246 -41.71 -17.30 -23.63
N PRO A 247 -41.86 -18.42 -24.38
CA PRO A 247 -42.46 -19.65 -23.86
C PRO A 247 -41.43 -20.56 -23.16
N HIS A 248 -41.98 -21.33 -22.21
CA HIS A 248 -41.38 -22.35 -21.37
C HIS A 248 -40.72 -23.50 -22.15
N PHE A 249 -39.59 -23.99 -21.66
CA PHE A 249 -39.09 -25.35 -21.91
C PHE A 249 -38.55 -25.97 -20.62
N SER A 250 -39.05 -27.16 -20.29
CA SER A 250 -38.69 -27.99 -19.13
C SER A 250 -37.54 -28.96 -19.47
N PRO A 251 -36.86 -29.56 -18.46
CA PRO A 251 -35.59 -30.26 -18.64
C PRO A 251 -35.77 -31.74 -19.00
N SER A 252 -34.83 -32.28 -19.78
CA SER A 252 -34.64 -33.73 -19.90
C SER A 252 -33.25 -34.12 -19.38
N THR A 253 -33.28 -35.16 -18.56
CA THR A 253 -32.19 -35.90 -17.94
C THR A 253 -31.38 -36.68 -18.96
N GLU A 254 -30.06 -36.71 -18.83
CA GLU A 254 -29.29 -37.90 -19.22
C GLU A 254 -27.99 -38.03 -18.44
N SER A 255 -27.82 -39.23 -17.90
CA SER A 255 -26.70 -39.75 -17.12
C SER A 255 -25.60 -40.29 -18.04
N ALA A 256 -24.33 -40.07 -17.69
CA ALA A 256 -23.25 -40.96 -18.12
C ALA A 256 -22.06 -40.93 -17.14
N THR A 257 -21.89 -42.06 -16.48
CA THR A 257 -20.71 -42.49 -15.72
C THR A 257 -19.50 -42.70 -16.64
N ARG A 258 -18.30 -42.26 -16.23
CA ARG A 258 -17.05 -42.99 -16.50
C ARG A 258 -15.94 -42.63 -15.51
N ALA A 259 -15.24 -43.66 -15.04
CA ALA A 259 -14.22 -43.62 -14.01
C ALA A 259 -12.78 -43.49 -14.55
N GLY A 260 -11.92 -42.81 -13.77
CA GLY A 260 -10.45 -42.94 -13.73
C GLY A 260 -9.63 -42.01 -14.67
N PRO A 261 -8.37 -41.66 -14.34
CA PRO A 261 -7.50 -42.23 -13.31
C PRO A 261 -7.07 -41.25 -12.20
N ARG A 262 -6.66 -41.82 -11.07
CA ARG A 262 -6.00 -41.13 -9.95
C ARG A 262 -4.67 -40.56 -10.43
N SER A 263 -4.53 -39.24 -10.49
CA SER A 263 -3.23 -38.59 -10.59
C SER A 263 -2.79 -38.14 -9.18
N CYS A 264 -1.68 -38.71 -8.74
CA CYS A 264 -0.92 -38.21 -7.60
C CYS A 264 -0.31 -36.86 -8.01
N LEU A 265 -1.02 -35.76 -7.72
CA LEU A 265 -0.45 -34.42 -7.72
C LEU A 265 0.16 -34.16 -6.34
N PRO A 266 1.39 -33.60 -6.24
CA PRO A 266 1.94 -33.17 -4.97
C PRO A 266 1.05 -32.06 -4.40
N PRO A 267 0.98 -31.89 -3.06
CA PRO A 267 0.14 -30.87 -2.46
C PRO A 267 0.71 -29.51 -2.84
N LEU A 268 0.04 -28.83 -3.79
CA LEU A 268 0.16 -27.38 -3.95
C LEU A 268 -0.05 -26.78 -2.57
N LEU A 269 0.98 -26.11 -2.03
CA LEU A 269 0.85 -25.29 -0.84
C LEU A 269 -0.37 -24.39 -1.04
N GLN A 270 -1.42 -24.67 -0.28
CA GLN A 270 -2.53 -23.75 -0.12
C GLN A 270 -1.96 -22.53 0.59
N LEU A 271 -1.56 -21.51 -0.16
CA LEU A 271 -1.45 -20.15 0.37
C LEU A 271 -2.73 -19.93 1.17
N ARG A 272 -2.61 -19.81 2.49
CA ARG A 272 -3.77 -19.51 3.34
C ARG A 272 -4.43 -18.28 2.74
N LYS A 273 -5.74 -18.31 2.54
CA LYS A 273 -6.50 -17.13 2.10
C LYS A 273 -6.41 -16.08 3.20
N ARG A 274 -5.36 -15.25 3.20
CA ARG A 274 -5.28 -14.06 4.05
C ARG A 274 -6.26 -13.05 3.45
N THR A 275 -7.22 -12.63 4.26
CA THR A 275 -8.16 -11.57 3.93
C THR A 275 -7.90 -10.41 4.86
N VAL A 276 -7.99 -9.19 4.35
CA VAL A 276 -8.01 -8.00 5.21
C VAL A 276 -9.35 -7.99 5.97
N PRO A 277 -9.36 -7.89 7.31
CA PRO A 277 -10.61 -7.81 8.06
C PRO A 277 -11.33 -6.48 7.77
N PRO A 278 -12.69 -6.44 7.74
CA PRO A 278 -13.46 -5.23 7.47
C PRO A 278 -13.37 -4.20 8.61
N LEU A 279 -13.51 -2.90 8.30
CA LEU A 279 -13.66 -1.82 9.27
C LEU A 279 -14.97 -2.06 10.05
N THR A 280 -14.88 -2.60 11.25
CA THR A 280 -16.01 -2.59 12.18
C THR A 280 -16.17 -1.17 12.70
N SER A 281 -17.35 -0.58 12.53
CA SER A 281 -17.72 0.76 13.02
C SER A 281 -17.83 0.86 14.55
N LYS A 282 -17.04 0.09 15.30
CA LYS A 282 -17.01 0.14 16.76
C LYS A 282 -15.65 0.67 17.17
N GLU A 283 -15.66 1.92 17.63
CA GLU A 283 -14.62 2.48 18.50
C GLU A 283 -14.20 1.43 19.54
N PRO A 284 -12.91 1.34 19.92
CA PRO A 284 -12.53 0.49 21.03
C PRO A 284 -13.20 1.03 22.29
N ALA A 285 -14.21 0.29 22.78
CA ALA A 285 -14.80 0.56 24.08
C ALA A 285 -13.70 0.42 25.13
N ILE A 286 -13.33 1.56 25.73
CA ILE A 286 -12.45 1.63 26.89
C ILE A 286 -13.10 0.78 28.00
N CYS A 287 -12.49 -0.37 28.29
CA CYS A 287 -12.89 -1.20 29.41
C CYS A 287 -12.41 -0.54 30.70
N THR A 288 -13.22 0.36 31.26
CA THR A 288 -13.03 0.87 32.62
C THR A 288 -13.43 -0.22 33.62
N GLN A 289 -12.49 -1.10 33.96
CA GLN A 289 -12.63 -1.87 35.20
C GLN A 289 -12.44 -0.91 36.38
N GLY A 290 -13.56 -0.58 37.02
CA GLY A 290 -13.60 0.22 38.23
C GLY A 290 -12.80 -0.43 39.36
N SER A 291 -11.73 0.24 39.77
CA SER A 291 -11.12 0.03 41.08
C SER A 291 -11.51 1.22 41.95
N ARG A 292 -12.47 0.96 42.84
CA ARG A 292 -12.95 1.85 43.89
C ARG A 292 -11.79 2.07 44.88
N VAL A 293 -11.18 3.25 44.88
CA VAL A 293 -10.31 3.68 45.99
C VAL A 293 -10.97 4.88 46.65
N GLU A 294 -11.34 4.68 47.91
CA GLU A 294 -11.99 5.66 48.77
C GLU A 294 -11.17 6.94 48.92
N GLY A 295 -11.87 8.06 48.88
CA GLY A 295 -11.29 9.38 49.07
C GLY A 295 -10.83 9.62 50.51
N LYS A 296 -9.64 10.20 50.64
CA LYS A 296 -9.29 11.07 51.77
C LYS A 296 -9.12 12.49 51.27
N LYS A 297 -10.14 13.31 51.53
CA LYS A 297 -10.07 14.78 51.48
C LYS A 297 -8.98 15.26 52.44
N ARG A 298 -8.08 16.12 51.97
CA ARG A 298 -7.47 17.14 52.83
C ARG A 298 -7.24 18.41 52.03
N ALA A 299 -8.11 19.39 52.26
CA ALA A 299 -7.89 20.77 51.91
C ALA A 299 -6.82 21.37 52.84
N LYS A 300 -5.97 22.25 52.30
CA LYS A 300 -5.48 23.43 53.01
C LYS A 300 -5.01 24.47 52.00
N GLU A 301 -5.69 25.62 52.06
CA GLU A 301 -5.39 26.86 51.37
C GLU A 301 -4.12 27.55 51.89
N HIS A 302 -3.62 28.45 51.04
CA HIS A 302 -2.85 29.67 51.29
C HIS A 302 -1.46 29.56 51.96
N SER A 303 -0.43 30.02 51.24
CA SER A 303 0.06 31.40 51.43
C SER A 303 1.12 31.78 50.40
N VAL A 304 1.04 33.04 50.00
CA VAL A 304 1.98 33.82 49.18
C VAL A 304 3.28 34.04 49.94
N ARG A 305 4.43 33.96 49.26
CA ARG A 305 5.57 34.91 49.37
C ARG A 305 6.77 34.47 48.50
N SER A 306 7.14 35.34 47.56
CA SER A 306 8.51 35.49 47.07
C SER A 306 9.41 36.03 48.20
N PRO A 307 10.74 35.87 48.12
CA PRO A 307 11.54 37.07 47.88
C PRO A 307 12.84 36.85 47.07
N SER A 308 13.26 37.98 46.47
CA SER A 308 14.62 38.44 46.15
C SER A 308 15.48 37.67 45.14
#